data_AF-A0AAD2LP56-F1
#
_entry.id   AF-A0AAD2LP56-F1
#
_cell.length_a   1.000
_cell.length_b   1.000
_cell.length_c   1.000
_cell.angle_alpha   90.00
_cell.angle_beta   90.00
_cell.angle_gamma   90.00
#
_symmetry.space_group_name_H-M   'P 1'
#
loop_
_entity.id
_entity.type
_entity.pdbx_description
1 polymer ?
#
loop_
_entity_poly.entity_id
_entity_poly.type
_entity_poly.pdbx_seq_one_letter_code
_entity_poly.pdbx_strand_id
1 'polypeptide(L)'
;MKTDLVRNAIEIAYKAIDDKKTSAYIELYESICDKKLKIILSTLHSEIIKDFRAMNGRLPVTKTSENHYRASNSRNLKESIEIAKQLEKELKNSNLSFEIDEYYNQIFNKCLEFLQYSYGSELPEGMEKIKIYEVIPIFKKSDFIKNSKTNIEYQLENIGYGSYAKVFKYYDEFYQCDFALKRLNKKANTKETER
;
A
#
# COMPACT_ATOMS: atom_id res chain seq x y z
N MET A 1 -12.62 -19.29 10.12
CA MET A 1 -13.44 -18.41 9.25
C MET A 1 -12.72 -17.13 8.83
N LYS A 2 -12.41 -16.16 9.70
CA LYS A 2 -11.71 -14.91 9.28
C LYS A 2 -10.29 -15.17 8.74
N THR A 3 -9.56 -16.11 9.34
CA THR A 3 -8.21 -16.51 8.91
C THR A 3 -8.19 -17.24 7.56
N ASP A 4 -9.20 -18.06 7.26
CA ASP A 4 -9.28 -18.82 6.00
C ASP A 4 -9.55 -17.88 4.81
N LEU A 5 -10.37 -16.84 5.02
CA LEU A 5 -10.62 -15.80 4.03
C LEU A 5 -9.36 -14.99 3.71
N VAL A 6 -8.59 -14.59 4.74
CA VAL A 6 -7.30 -13.90 4.57
C VAL A 6 -6.31 -14.75 3.78
N ARG A 7 -6.21 -16.05 4.10
CA ARG A 7 -5.33 -16.96 3.36
C ARG A 7 -5.78 -17.13 1.92
N ASN A 8 -7.08 -17.24 1.68
CA ASN A 8 -7.65 -17.38 0.35
C ASN A 8 -7.41 -16.12 -0.51
N ALA A 9 -7.58 -14.93 0.06
CA ALA A 9 -7.26 -13.65 -0.57
C ALA A 9 -5.80 -13.60 -1.07
N ILE A 10 -4.85 -13.97 -0.20
CA ILE A 10 -3.44 -14.05 -0.54
C ILE A 10 -3.20 -15.07 -1.66
N GLU A 11 -3.85 -16.25 -1.60
CA GLU A 11 -3.69 -17.27 -2.64
C GLU A 11 -4.20 -16.82 -4.00
N ILE A 12 -5.36 -16.16 -4.04
CA ILE A 12 -5.95 -15.62 -5.27
C ILE A 12 -5.01 -14.59 -5.88
N ALA A 13 -4.55 -13.62 -5.10
CA ALA A 13 -3.62 -12.61 -5.60
C ALA A 13 -2.26 -13.20 -6.00
N TYR A 14 -1.74 -14.19 -5.26
CA TYR A 14 -0.49 -14.87 -5.60
C TYR A 14 -0.56 -15.61 -6.94
N LYS A 15 -1.73 -16.16 -7.28
CA LYS A 15 -1.99 -16.78 -8.58
C LYS A 15 -2.21 -15.75 -9.69
N ALA A 16 -2.86 -14.63 -9.39
CA ALA A 16 -3.09 -13.56 -10.35
C ALA A 16 -1.79 -12.94 -10.89
N ILE A 17 -0.71 -12.99 -10.11
CA ILE A 17 0.60 -12.45 -10.50
C ILE A 17 1.60 -13.52 -10.99
N ASP A 18 1.16 -14.75 -11.25
CA ASP A 18 2.05 -15.91 -11.42
C ASP A 18 3.16 -15.71 -12.48
N ASP A 19 2.81 -15.10 -13.61
CA ASP A 19 3.70 -14.80 -14.73
C ASP A 19 4.62 -13.58 -14.50
N LYS A 20 4.35 -12.77 -13.47
CA LYS A 20 5.02 -11.49 -13.18
C LYS A 20 5.88 -11.52 -11.92
N LYS A 21 5.90 -12.64 -11.18
CA LYS A 21 6.55 -12.74 -9.86
C LYS A 21 7.99 -12.25 -9.89
N THR A 22 8.29 -11.34 -8.98
CA THR A 22 9.64 -10.79 -8.83
C THR A 22 9.95 -10.40 -7.39
N SER A 23 11.22 -10.56 -7.00
CA SER A 23 11.76 -10.15 -5.71
C SER A 23 12.49 -8.80 -5.78
N ALA A 24 12.36 -8.03 -6.86
CA ALA A 24 13.11 -6.79 -7.08
C ALA A 24 12.99 -5.75 -5.94
N TYR A 25 11.84 -5.72 -5.24
CA TYR A 25 11.60 -4.79 -4.12
C TYR A 25 11.38 -5.53 -2.80
N ILE A 26 11.79 -6.80 -2.70
CA ILE A 26 11.46 -7.66 -1.56
C ILE A 26 11.99 -7.12 -0.23
N GLU A 27 13.14 -6.43 -0.26
CA GLU A 27 13.80 -5.80 0.90
C GLU A 27 12.95 -4.67 1.51
N LEU A 28 12.15 -3.96 0.71
CA LEU A 28 11.24 -2.92 1.23
C LEU A 28 10.10 -3.50 2.09
N TYR A 29 9.87 -4.82 2.02
CA TYR A 29 8.76 -5.51 2.66
C TYR A 29 9.21 -6.53 3.71
N GLU A 30 10.42 -6.39 4.26
CA GLU A 30 10.96 -7.30 5.27
C GLU A 30 10.06 -7.51 6.48
N SER A 31 9.36 -6.45 6.92
CA SER A 31 8.45 -6.47 8.08
C SER A 31 7.21 -7.35 7.90
N ILE A 32 6.91 -7.78 6.68
CA ILE A 32 5.82 -8.69 6.36
C ILE A 32 6.28 -10.13 6.59
N CYS A 33 5.59 -10.85 7.47
CA CYS A 33 6.00 -12.21 7.85
C CYS A 33 5.57 -13.27 6.83
N ASP A 34 4.44 -13.07 6.15
CA ASP A 34 3.95 -14.02 5.14
C ASP A 34 4.76 -13.93 3.85
N LYS A 35 5.32 -15.07 3.42
CA LYS A 35 6.21 -15.14 2.25
C LYS A 35 5.48 -14.84 0.94
N LYS A 36 4.24 -15.31 0.78
CA LYS A 36 3.46 -15.08 -0.45
C LYS A 36 3.08 -13.62 -0.54
N LEU A 37 2.56 -13.04 0.55
CA LEU A 37 2.24 -11.62 0.60
C LEU A 37 3.47 -10.76 0.30
N LYS A 38 4.63 -11.09 0.86
CA LYS A 38 5.87 -10.35 0.57
C LYS A 38 6.23 -10.34 -0.93
N ILE A 39 6.10 -11.50 -1.59
CA ILE A 39 6.32 -11.61 -3.05
C ILE A 39 5.26 -10.81 -3.83
N ILE A 40 3.99 -10.85 -3.38
CA ILE A 40 2.91 -10.07 -3.99
C ILE A 40 3.22 -8.59 -3.93
N LEU A 41 3.53 -8.05 -2.75
CA LEU A 41 3.83 -6.64 -2.57
C LEU A 41 5.05 -6.20 -3.37
N SER A 42 6.12 -7.01 -3.41
CA SER A 42 7.29 -6.77 -4.27
C SER A 42 6.94 -6.75 -5.76
N THR A 43 6.11 -7.68 -6.20
CA THR A 43 5.70 -7.79 -7.61
C THR A 43 4.82 -6.62 -8.02
N LEU A 44 3.78 -6.32 -7.24
CA LEU A 44 2.90 -5.17 -7.47
C LEU A 44 3.70 -3.86 -7.48
N HIS A 45 4.64 -3.69 -6.55
CA HIS A 45 5.53 -2.53 -6.55
C HIS A 45 6.27 -2.42 -7.89
N SER A 46 6.92 -3.50 -8.32
CA SER A 46 7.68 -3.52 -9.58
C SER A 46 6.82 -3.18 -10.78
N GLU A 47 5.63 -3.78 -10.90
CA GLU A 47 4.71 -3.52 -12.00
C GLU A 47 4.20 -2.08 -12.00
N ILE A 48 3.77 -1.57 -10.84
CA ILE A 48 3.29 -0.19 -10.69
C ILE A 48 4.38 0.81 -11.07
N ILE A 49 5.62 0.63 -10.60
CA ILE A 49 6.73 1.53 -10.92
C ILE A 49 7.09 1.46 -12.40
N LYS A 50 7.13 0.26 -12.99
CA LYS A 50 7.36 0.07 -14.43
C LYS A 50 6.31 0.82 -15.26
N ASP A 51 5.04 0.67 -14.90
CA ASP A 51 3.92 1.27 -15.61
C ASP A 51 3.88 2.80 -15.40
N PHE A 52 4.13 3.30 -14.19
CA PHE A 52 4.25 4.74 -13.95
C PHE A 52 5.45 5.38 -14.63
N ARG A 53 6.59 4.70 -14.78
CA ARG A 53 7.70 5.21 -15.61
C ARG A 53 7.29 5.34 -17.07
N ALA A 54 6.55 4.36 -17.60
CA ALA A 54 6.03 4.44 -18.96
C ALA A 54 5.00 5.56 -19.13
N MET A 55 4.13 5.77 -18.14
CA MET A 55 3.17 6.86 -18.10
C MET A 55 3.89 8.22 -18.04
N ASN A 56 4.90 8.35 -17.18
CA ASN A 56 5.72 9.57 -17.07
C ASN A 56 6.48 9.93 -18.34
N GLY A 57 6.72 8.98 -19.25
CA GLY A 57 7.26 9.26 -20.58
C GLY A 57 6.28 10.01 -21.50
N ARG A 58 4.98 10.06 -21.13
CA ARG A 58 3.91 10.74 -21.86
C ARG A 58 3.31 11.92 -21.09
N LEU A 59 3.65 12.07 -19.82
CA LEU A 59 3.27 13.21 -18.99
C LEU A 59 4.37 14.31 -19.02
N PRO A 60 4.02 15.58 -18.77
CA PRO A 60 2.67 16.10 -18.58
C PRO A 60 1.87 16.12 -19.89
N VAL A 61 0.56 15.91 -19.79
CA VAL A 61 -0.35 16.06 -20.94
C VAL A 61 -0.43 17.54 -21.33
N THR A 62 -0.11 17.85 -22.58
CA THR A 62 -0.27 19.16 -23.20
C THR A 62 -1.29 19.07 -24.34
N LYS A 63 -1.78 20.21 -24.85
CA LYS A 63 -2.73 20.24 -25.98
C LYS A 63 -2.19 19.62 -27.27
N THR A 64 -0.88 19.42 -27.37
CA THR A 64 -0.19 18.92 -28.56
C THR A 64 0.44 17.53 -28.37
N SER A 65 0.39 16.95 -27.17
CA SER A 65 0.94 15.62 -26.93
C SER A 65 0.01 14.51 -27.39
N GLU A 66 0.57 13.36 -27.79
CA GLU A 66 -0.22 12.13 -27.91
C GLU A 66 -0.66 11.70 -26.51
N ASN A 67 -1.95 11.91 -26.22
CA ASN A 67 -2.51 11.75 -24.88
C ASN A 67 -2.94 10.31 -24.57
N HIS A 68 -2.61 9.34 -25.41
CA HIS A 68 -2.97 7.96 -25.11
C HIS A 68 -1.89 7.28 -24.28
N TYR A 69 -2.30 6.42 -23.35
CA TYR A 69 -1.50 5.45 -22.63
C TYR A 69 -1.68 4.08 -23.28
N ARG A 70 -0.58 3.32 -23.42
CA ARG A 70 -0.58 2.07 -24.20
C ARG A 70 -1.53 1.05 -23.58
N ALA A 71 -2.27 0.32 -24.41
CA ALA A 71 -3.25 -0.69 -23.99
C ALA A 71 -2.70 -1.74 -23.01
N SER A 72 -1.50 -2.27 -23.27
CA SER A 72 -0.84 -3.24 -22.38
C SER A 72 -0.59 -2.64 -20.99
N ASN A 73 -0.01 -1.45 -20.95
CA ASN A 73 0.37 -0.82 -19.69
C ASN A 73 -0.85 -0.30 -18.93
N SER A 74 -1.90 0.13 -19.65
CA SER A 74 -3.18 0.50 -19.05
C SER A 74 -3.79 -0.66 -18.30
N ARG A 75 -3.89 -1.82 -18.97
CA ARG A 75 -4.41 -3.05 -18.40
C ARG A 75 -3.60 -3.51 -17.19
N ASN A 76 -2.28 -3.60 -17.35
CA ASN A 76 -1.39 -4.08 -16.28
C ASN A 76 -1.45 -3.19 -15.04
N LEU A 77 -1.45 -1.87 -15.23
CA LEU A 77 -1.52 -0.92 -14.13
C LEU A 77 -2.87 -0.99 -13.42
N LYS A 78 -3.97 -1.04 -14.19
CA LYS A 78 -5.32 -1.17 -13.65
C LYS A 78 -5.46 -2.43 -12.80
N GLU A 79 -5.04 -3.56 -13.36
CA GLU A 79 -5.05 -4.86 -12.66
C GLU A 79 -4.20 -4.80 -11.38
N SER A 80 -2.99 -4.25 -11.44
CA SER A 80 -2.11 -4.14 -10.26
C SER A 80 -2.71 -3.28 -9.15
N ILE A 81 -3.36 -2.16 -9.52
CA ILE A 81 -4.05 -1.28 -8.56
C ILE A 81 -5.26 -1.98 -7.95
N GLU A 82 -6.06 -2.68 -8.75
CA GLU A 82 -7.25 -3.39 -8.29
C GLU A 82 -6.87 -4.54 -7.34
N ILE A 83 -5.83 -5.32 -7.66
CA ILE A 83 -5.28 -6.36 -6.77
C ILE A 83 -4.81 -5.74 -5.45
N ALA A 84 -4.05 -4.63 -5.51
CA ALA A 84 -3.53 -3.97 -4.31
C ALA A 84 -4.65 -3.48 -3.38
N LYS A 85 -5.66 -2.79 -3.93
CA LYS A 85 -6.81 -2.29 -3.16
C LYS A 85 -7.69 -3.40 -2.61
N GLN A 86 -7.89 -4.47 -3.38
CA GLN A 86 -8.65 -5.62 -2.91
C GLN A 86 -7.94 -6.31 -1.74
N LEU A 87 -6.62 -6.53 -1.84
CA LEU A 87 -5.83 -7.09 -0.75
C LEU A 87 -5.82 -6.21 0.50
N GLU A 88 -5.63 -4.90 0.36
CA GLU A 88 -5.70 -3.95 1.48
C GLU A 88 -7.03 -4.11 2.25
N LYS A 89 -8.14 -4.20 1.51
CA LYS A 89 -9.48 -4.38 2.08
C LYS A 89 -9.65 -5.76 2.75
N GLU A 90 -9.23 -6.84 2.09
CA GLU A 90 -9.43 -8.21 2.58
C GLU A 90 -8.54 -8.55 3.78
N LEU A 91 -7.35 -7.97 3.84
CA LEU A 91 -6.40 -8.19 4.94
C LEU A 91 -6.64 -7.22 6.10
N LYS A 92 -7.58 -6.27 5.98
CA LYS A 92 -7.93 -5.31 7.03
C LYS A 92 -8.28 -6.03 8.34
N ASN A 93 -7.83 -5.49 9.47
CA ASN A 93 -8.01 -6.08 10.81
C ASN A 93 -7.39 -7.50 10.97
N SER A 94 -6.35 -7.81 10.21
CA SER A 94 -5.52 -9.01 10.40
C SER A 94 -4.08 -8.61 10.68
N ASN A 95 -3.30 -9.50 11.28
CA ASN A 95 -1.87 -9.29 11.52
C ASN A 95 -1.02 -9.16 10.23
N LEU A 96 -1.62 -9.40 9.06
CA LEU A 96 -1.04 -9.20 7.74
C LEU A 96 -1.53 -7.92 7.06
N SER A 97 -2.31 -7.07 7.75
CA SER A 97 -2.81 -5.84 7.14
C SER A 97 -1.67 -4.88 6.80
N PHE A 98 -1.91 -4.15 5.73
CA PHE A 98 -1.07 -3.07 5.26
C PHE A 98 -1.97 -1.96 4.75
N GLU A 99 -1.38 -0.80 4.54
CA GLU A 99 -2.00 0.38 3.96
C GLU A 99 -1.21 0.84 2.75
N ILE A 100 -1.89 1.30 1.72
CA ILE A 100 -1.29 1.96 0.57
C ILE A 100 -0.86 3.36 1.01
N ASP A 101 0.39 3.74 0.69
CA ASP A 101 0.91 5.08 0.93
C ASP A 101 -0.06 6.15 0.41
N GLU A 102 -0.32 7.17 1.21
CA GLU A 102 -1.36 8.16 0.94
C GLU A 102 -1.21 8.82 -0.44
N TYR A 103 0.02 9.18 -0.84
CA TYR A 103 0.30 9.75 -2.14
C TYR A 103 -0.05 8.78 -3.28
N TYR A 104 0.38 7.52 -3.16
CA TYR A 104 0.04 6.49 -4.13
C TYR A 104 -1.45 6.15 -4.14
N ASN A 105 -2.12 6.16 -2.99
CA ASN A 105 -3.55 5.90 -2.91
C ASN A 105 -4.36 6.97 -3.66
N GLN A 106 -3.99 8.25 -3.51
CA GLN A 106 -4.59 9.35 -4.27
C GLN A 106 -4.37 9.19 -5.78
N ILE A 107 -3.15 8.82 -6.20
CA ILE A 107 -2.85 8.55 -7.62
C ILE A 107 -3.65 7.36 -8.13
N PHE A 108 -3.71 6.27 -7.38
CA PHE A 108 -4.46 5.08 -7.76
C PHE A 108 -5.93 5.38 -8.00
N ASN A 109 -6.55 6.16 -7.11
CA ASN A 109 -7.94 6.59 -7.29
C ASN A 109 -8.11 7.37 -8.60
N LYS A 110 -7.26 8.35 -8.88
CA LYS A 110 -7.27 9.10 -10.15
C LYS A 110 -7.05 8.20 -11.36
N CYS A 111 -6.10 7.27 -11.29
CA CYS A 111 -5.83 6.32 -12.36
C CYS A 111 -7.05 5.43 -12.66
N LEU A 112 -7.75 4.96 -11.64
CA LEU A 112 -8.93 4.11 -11.84
C LEU A 112 -10.10 4.84 -12.52
N GLU A 113 -10.14 6.17 -12.52
CA GLU A 113 -11.16 6.97 -13.23
C GLU A 113 -11.00 6.89 -14.75
N PHE A 114 -9.78 6.74 -15.27
CA PHE A 114 -9.52 6.77 -16.72
C PHE A 114 -8.93 5.48 -17.31
N LEU A 115 -8.29 4.63 -16.50
CA LEU A 115 -7.67 3.40 -16.99
C LEU A 115 -8.71 2.39 -17.50
N GLN A 116 -8.45 1.86 -18.69
CA GLN A 116 -9.31 0.92 -19.41
C GLN A 116 -8.61 -0.41 -19.68
N TYR A 117 -9.40 -1.47 -19.76
CA TYR A 117 -8.92 -2.82 -20.10
C TYR A 117 -8.66 -3.02 -21.60
N SER A 118 -9.29 -2.23 -22.46
CA SER A 118 -9.22 -2.32 -23.92
C SER A 118 -8.83 -0.97 -24.52
N TYR A 119 -8.24 -1.01 -25.73
CA TYR A 119 -7.89 0.17 -26.55
C TYR A 119 -6.92 1.21 -25.94
N GLY A 120 -6.37 0.98 -24.75
CA GLY A 120 -5.54 1.98 -24.08
C GLY A 120 -6.38 2.97 -23.30
N SER A 121 -5.75 4.03 -22.80
CA SER A 121 -6.47 5.03 -22.01
C SER A 121 -6.07 6.42 -22.41
N GLU A 122 -7.02 7.33 -22.44
CA GLU A 122 -6.73 8.74 -22.59
C GLU A 122 -6.23 9.27 -21.24
N LEU A 123 -5.07 9.92 -21.25
CA LEU A 123 -4.49 10.56 -20.08
C LEU A 123 -5.23 11.90 -19.83
N PRO A 124 -5.66 12.17 -18.59
CA PRO A 124 -6.35 13.42 -18.28
C PRO A 124 -5.48 14.67 -18.54
N GLU A 125 -6.10 15.73 -19.05
CA GLU A 125 -5.43 17.03 -19.21
C GLU A 125 -4.96 17.56 -17.84
N GLY A 126 -3.76 18.13 -17.79
CA GLY A 126 -3.17 18.66 -16.56
C GLY A 126 -2.67 17.59 -15.58
N MET A 127 -2.63 16.31 -15.97
CA MET A 127 -2.00 15.28 -15.16
C MET A 127 -0.47 15.50 -15.13
N GLU A 128 0.06 15.77 -13.94
CA GLU A 128 1.49 15.94 -13.70
C GLU A 128 2.23 14.60 -13.60
N LYS A 129 3.55 14.65 -13.81
CA LYS A 129 4.41 13.48 -13.64
C LYS A 129 4.30 12.92 -12.22
N ILE A 130 4.24 11.60 -12.14
CA ILE A 130 4.17 10.83 -10.90
C ILE A 130 5.58 10.71 -10.30
N LYS A 131 5.72 10.98 -9.01
CA LYS A 131 6.94 10.72 -8.26
C LYS A 131 7.11 9.22 -8.05
N ILE A 132 8.25 8.68 -8.48
CA ILE A 132 8.54 7.25 -8.44
C ILE A 132 9.24 6.89 -7.13
N TYR A 133 8.72 5.88 -6.44
CA TYR A 133 9.23 5.39 -5.15
C TYR A 133 10.18 4.19 -5.31
N GLU A 134 11.40 4.43 -5.78
CA GLU A 134 12.41 3.36 -5.95
C GLU A 134 12.87 2.70 -4.63
N VAL A 135 12.90 3.48 -3.55
CA VAL A 135 13.44 3.05 -2.24
C VAL A 135 12.45 3.31 -1.10
N ILE A 136 11.20 3.66 -1.45
CA ILE A 136 10.14 3.98 -0.50
C ILE A 136 9.03 2.94 -0.70
N PRO A 137 8.58 2.22 0.35
CA PRO A 137 7.51 1.24 0.17
C PRO A 137 6.19 1.92 -0.19
N ILE A 138 5.54 1.44 -1.26
CA ILE A 138 4.15 1.81 -1.61
C ILE A 138 3.16 1.19 -0.61
N PHE A 139 3.47 0.02 -0.07
CA PHE A 139 2.61 -0.72 0.87
C PHE A 139 3.27 -0.74 2.24
N LYS A 140 2.61 -0.15 3.24
CA LYS A 140 3.14 -0.02 4.60
C LYS A 140 2.40 -0.97 5.52
N LYS A 141 3.12 -1.82 6.24
CA LYS A 141 2.50 -2.69 7.25
C LYS A 141 1.75 -1.82 8.26
N SER A 142 0.50 -2.18 8.57
CA SER A 142 -0.26 -1.45 9.59
C SER A 142 0.32 -1.74 10.98
N ASP A 143 0.21 -0.76 11.85
CA ASP A 143 0.62 -0.89 13.24
C ASP A 143 -0.49 -1.57 14.06
N PHE A 144 -0.11 -2.44 15.00
CA PHE A 144 -1.05 -3.13 15.89
C PHE A 144 -0.61 -3.04 17.35
N ILE A 145 -1.58 -3.14 18.25
CA ILE A 145 -1.37 -3.39 19.68
C ILE A 145 -2.23 -4.57 20.14
N LYS A 146 -1.68 -5.42 20.98
CA LYS A 146 -2.40 -6.55 21.57
C LYS A 146 -2.84 -6.20 22.99
N ASN A 147 -4.12 -6.33 23.29
CA ASN A 147 -4.60 -6.22 24.66
C ASN A 147 -4.18 -7.48 25.44
N SER A 148 -3.43 -7.29 26.53
CA SER A 148 -2.86 -8.39 27.32
C SER A 148 -3.91 -9.18 28.13
N LYS A 149 -5.08 -8.60 28.39
CA LYS A 149 -6.19 -9.27 29.10
C LYS A 149 -7.01 -10.17 28.18
N THR A 150 -7.31 -9.71 26.97
CA THR A 150 -8.19 -10.44 26.03
C THR A 150 -7.44 -11.17 24.93
N ASN A 151 -6.15 -10.88 24.74
CA ASN A 151 -5.34 -11.31 23.61
C ASN A 151 -5.86 -10.85 22.23
N ILE A 152 -6.78 -9.90 22.18
CA ILE A 152 -7.28 -9.30 20.94
C ILE A 152 -6.27 -8.27 20.42
N GLU A 153 -6.03 -8.26 19.10
CA GLU A 153 -5.19 -7.27 18.43
C GLU A 153 -6.04 -6.16 17.82
N TYR A 154 -5.64 -4.92 18.05
CA TYR A 154 -6.27 -3.71 17.53
C TYR A 154 -5.31 -3.01 16.57
N GLN A 155 -5.81 -2.69 15.38
CA GLN A 155 -5.08 -1.86 14.42
C GLN A 155 -5.01 -0.42 14.97
N LEU A 156 -3.82 0.16 14.90
CA LEU A 156 -3.52 1.49 15.39
C LEU A 156 -3.70 2.50 14.27
N GLU A 157 -4.58 3.48 14.48
CA GLU A 157 -4.75 4.63 13.59
C GLU A 157 -3.74 5.70 13.98
N ASN A 158 -2.91 6.18 13.04
CA ASN A 158 -2.03 7.30 13.34
C ASN A 158 -2.84 8.60 13.40
N ILE A 159 -2.84 9.27 14.55
CA ILE A 159 -3.61 10.51 14.78
C ILE A 159 -2.73 11.75 14.95
N GLY A 160 -1.41 11.61 14.82
CA GLY A 160 -0.51 12.75 14.96
C GLY A 160 0.98 12.42 15.00
N TYR A 161 1.75 13.43 14.62
CA TYR A 161 3.22 13.42 14.65
C TYR A 161 3.69 14.48 15.64
N GLY A 162 4.54 14.09 16.58
CA GLY A 162 5.36 15.00 17.38
C GLY A 162 6.83 14.92 16.93
N SER A 163 7.62 15.89 17.39
CA SER A 163 9.08 15.91 17.17
C SER A 163 9.78 14.62 17.62
N TYR A 164 9.28 14.00 18.69
CA TYR A 164 9.91 12.84 19.34
C TYR A 164 9.13 11.51 19.17
N ALA A 165 7.84 11.57 18.85
CA ALA A 165 6.98 10.40 18.85
C ALA A 165 5.84 10.50 17.84
N LYS A 166 5.33 9.34 17.42
CA LYS A 166 4.04 9.21 16.74
C LYS A 166 2.96 8.85 17.75
N VAL A 167 1.79 9.47 17.62
CA VAL A 167 0.62 9.16 18.43
C VAL A 167 -0.35 8.34 17.60
N PHE A 168 -0.80 7.23 18.17
CA PHE A 168 -1.78 6.35 17.60
C PHE A 168 -3.02 6.29 18.48
N LYS A 169 -4.15 5.95 17.87
CA LYS A 169 -5.42 5.73 18.54
C LYS A 169 -5.94 4.33 18.21
N TYR A 170 -6.62 3.71 19.17
CA TYR A 170 -7.49 2.57 18.92
C TYR A 170 -8.63 2.54 19.95
N TYR A 171 -9.75 1.94 19.57
CA TYR A 171 -10.86 1.66 20.48
C TYR A 171 -10.72 0.25 21.03
N ASP A 172 -10.67 0.11 22.35
CA ASP A 172 -10.57 -1.20 23.02
C ASP A 172 -11.96 -1.72 23.36
N GLU A 173 -12.37 -2.83 22.73
CA GLU A 173 -13.70 -3.41 22.94
C GLU A 173 -13.92 -3.97 24.36
N PHE A 174 -12.84 -4.33 25.08
CA PHE A 174 -12.95 -4.84 26.44
C PHE A 174 -13.14 -3.73 27.46
N TYR A 175 -12.35 -2.66 27.36
CA TYR A 175 -12.49 -1.49 28.23
C TYR A 175 -13.57 -0.50 27.76
N GLN A 176 -14.10 -0.68 26.55
CA GLN A 176 -15.12 0.16 25.91
C GLN A 176 -14.73 1.64 25.84
N CYS A 177 -13.46 1.92 25.55
CA CYS A 177 -12.96 3.28 25.46
C CYS A 177 -11.81 3.42 24.46
N ASP A 178 -11.53 4.67 24.08
CA ASP A 178 -10.42 5.02 23.22
C ASP A 178 -9.10 5.09 24.02
N PHE A 179 -8.06 4.48 23.48
CA PHE A 179 -6.70 4.58 23.97
C PHE A 179 -5.83 5.35 22.98
N ALA A 180 -4.94 6.17 23.53
CA ALA A 180 -3.86 6.81 22.79
C ALA A 180 -2.52 6.10 23.11
N LEU A 181 -1.82 5.64 22.08
CA LEU A 181 -0.49 5.03 22.19
C LEU A 181 0.56 5.96 21.59
N LYS A 182 1.50 6.42 22.42
CA LYS A 182 2.70 7.14 21.93
C LYS A 182 3.82 6.15 21.66
N ARG A 183 4.37 6.16 20.45
CA ARG A 183 5.57 5.41 20.08
C ARG A 183 6.70 6.37 19.76
N LEU A 184 7.82 6.20 20.45
CA LEU A 184 9.06 6.95 20.20
C LEU A 184 9.56 6.72 18.77
N ASN A 185 10.06 7.78 18.14
CA ASN A 185 10.71 7.68 16.84
C ASN A 185 12.05 6.92 16.99
N LYS A 186 12.38 6.03 16.05
CA LYS A 186 13.66 5.26 16.06
C LYS A 186 14.93 6.13 16.04
N LYS A 187 14.81 7.44 15.74
CA LYS A 187 15.89 8.43 15.78
C LYS A 187 16.00 9.17 17.13
N ALA A 188 15.17 8.86 18.12
CA ALA A 188 15.24 9.47 19.44
C ALA A 188 16.54 9.04 20.14
N ASN A 189 17.32 10.01 20.59
CA ASN A 189 18.62 9.80 21.22
C ASN A 189 18.47 9.09 22.58
N THR A 190 19.51 8.37 23.01
CA THR A 190 19.53 7.51 24.22
C THR A 190 19.20 8.21 25.55
N LYS A 191 19.13 9.54 25.59
CA LYS A 191 18.73 10.31 26.79
C LYS A 191 17.22 10.35 27.06
N GLU A 192 16.37 9.90 26.13
CA GLU A 192 14.91 10.07 26.25
C GLU A 192 14.13 8.77 26.50
N THR A 193 14.79 7.61 26.49
CA THR A 193 14.18 6.31 26.78
C THR A 193 13.83 6.09 28.26
N GLU A 194 14.25 6.98 29.16
CA GLU A 194 14.09 6.84 30.62
C GLU A 194 12.96 7.70 31.23
N ARG A 195 12.15 8.40 30.42
CA ARG A 195 11.00 9.20 30.88
C ARG A 195 9.69 8.65 30.37
#